data_AF-A0A842N5M5-F1
#
_entry.id   AF-A0A842N5M5-F1
#
_cell.length_a   1.000
_cell.length_b   1.000
_cell.length_c   1.000
_cell.angle_alpha   90.00
_cell.angle_beta   90.00
_cell.angle_gamma   90.00
#
_symmetry.space_group_name_H-M   'P 1'
#
loop_
_entity.id
_entity.type
_entity.pdbx_description
1 polymer ?
#
loop_
_entity_poly.entity_id
_entity_poly.type
_entity_poly.pdbx_seq_one_letter_code
_entity_poly.pdbx_strand_id
1 'polypeptide(L)'
;MKIPFFVQEFTDEMEEAAIHVLRNESFVGGESVSKFEEEFAQYIGTKYAVSVSSGNSALQISLMALGLNRDVETSTKGPGTIIT
;
A
#
# COMPACT_ATOMS: atom_id res chain seq x y z
N MET A 1 -21.12 22.05 18.09
CA MET A 1 -20.96 20.73 17.44
C MET A 1 -19.54 20.66 16.88
N LYS A 2 -18.72 19.68 17.28
CA LYS A 2 -17.37 19.49 16.72
C LYS A 2 -17.49 18.59 15.49
N ILE A 3 -17.20 19.12 14.31
CA ILE A 3 -17.13 18.32 13.08
C ILE A 3 -15.71 17.73 13.00
N PRO A 4 -15.56 16.39 12.95
CA PRO A 4 -14.26 15.77 12.82
C PRO A 4 -13.63 16.10 11.45
N PHE A 5 -12.31 16.28 11.43
CA PHE A 5 -11.55 16.55 10.19
C PHE A 5 -11.56 15.34 9.22
N PHE A 6 -11.59 14.13 9.77
CA PHE A 6 -11.65 12.87 9.02
C PHE A 6 -12.37 11.83 9.87
N VAL A 7 -13.18 11.01 9.21
CA VAL A 7 -13.82 9.82 9.79
C VAL A 7 -13.51 8.67 8.84
N GLN A 8 -13.07 7.55 9.39
CA GLN A 8 -12.83 6.35 8.60
C GLN A 8 -14.17 5.75 8.18
N GLU A 9 -14.27 5.39 6.92
CA GLU A 9 -15.35 4.53 6.45
C GLU A 9 -14.97 3.07 6.75
N PHE A 10 -15.90 2.34 7.36
CA PHE A 10 -15.74 0.93 7.68
C PHE A 10 -17.10 0.26 7.49
N THR A 11 -17.18 -0.70 6.57
CA THR A 11 -18.42 -1.34 6.15
C THR A 11 -18.51 -2.77 6.69
N ASP A 12 -19.73 -3.30 6.78
CA ASP A 12 -19.96 -4.69 7.19
C ASP A 12 -19.23 -5.68 6.25
N GLU A 13 -19.17 -5.37 4.95
CA GLU A 13 -18.43 -6.15 3.95
C GLU A 13 -16.93 -6.23 4.26
N MET A 14 -16.31 -5.12 4.71
CA MET A 14 -14.90 -5.10 5.11
C MET A 14 -14.66 -5.98 6.35
N GLU A 15 -15.58 -5.96 7.31
CA GLU A 15 -15.50 -6.79 8.50
C GLU A 15 -15.60 -8.28 8.16
N GLU A 16 -16.59 -8.65 7.33
CA GLU A 16 -16.79 -10.03 6.88
C GLU A 16 -15.56 -10.56 6.12
N ALA A 17 -15.00 -9.75 5.21
CA ALA A 17 -13.79 -10.10 4.48
C ALA A 17 -12.60 -10.33 5.44
N ALA A 18 -12.40 -9.45 6.43
CA ALA A 18 -11.32 -9.61 7.40
C ALA A 18 -11.47 -10.89 8.23
N ILE A 19 -12.69 -11.20 8.69
CA ILE A 19 -12.97 -12.42 9.45
C ILE A 19 -12.76 -13.67 8.57
N HIS A 20 -13.16 -13.61 7.30
CA HIS A 20 -12.97 -14.70 6.36
C HIS A 20 -11.49 -15.04 6.18
N VAL A 21 -10.65 -14.03 5.91
CA VAL A 21 -9.20 -14.21 5.73
C VAL A 21 -8.57 -14.80 6.99
N LEU A 22 -8.91 -14.27 8.17
CA LEU A 22 -8.36 -14.75 9.44
C LEU A 22 -8.72 -16.22 9.75
N ARG A 23 -9.86 -16.71 9.25
CA ARG A 23 -10.31 -18.09 9.49
C ARG A 23 -9.84 -19.08 8.44
N ASN A 24 -9.70 -18.65 7.19
CA ASN A 24 -9.62 -19.56 6.05
C ASN A 24 -8.33 -19.46 5.24
N GLU A 25 -7.50 -18.42 5.46
CA GLU A 25 -6.30 -18.19 4.65
C GLU A 25 -4.99 -18.33 5.43
N SER A 26 -3.88 -18.34 4.68
CA SER A 26 -2.55 -18.29 5.25
C SER A 26 -2.25 -16.93 5.88
N PHE A 27 -1.60 -16.94 7.04
CA PHE A 27 -1.27 -15.73 7.78
C PHE A 27 -0.31 -14.78 7.03
N VAL A 28 0.51 -15.30 6.13
CA VAL A 28 1.42 -14.53 5.28
C VAL A 28 1.21 -14.95 3.84
N GLY A 29 1.02 -13.98 2.94
CA GLY A 29 0.89 -14.23 1.50
C GLY A 29 -0.36 -15.04 1.12
N GLY A 30 -1.48 -14.83 1.83
CA GLY A 30 -2.75 -15.47 1.54
C GLY A 30 -3.30 -15.17 0.14
N GLU A 31 -4.32 -15.92 -0.26
CA GLU A 31 -4.96 -15.78 -1.58
C GLU A 31 -5.55 -14.38 -1.78
N SER A 32 -6.14 -13.80 -0.73
CA SER A 32 -6.66 -12.42 -0.75
C SER A 32 -5.59 -11.39 -1.07
N VAL A 33 -4.34 -11.62 -0.65
CA VAL A 33 -3.22 -10.72 -1.00
C VAL A 33 -2.91 -10.79 -2.49
N SER A 34 -2.82 -12.00 -3.04
CA SER A 34 -2.50 -12.19 -4.46
C SER A 34 -3.61 -11.65 -5.37
N LYS A 35 -4.87 -11.88 -5.01
CA LYS A 35 -6.03 -11.33 -5.72
C LYS A 35 -6.05 -9.81 -5.68
N PHE A 36 -5.83 -9.23 -4.50
CA PHE A 36 -5.75 -7.78 -4.36
C PHE A 36 -4.65 -7.19 -5.25
N GLU A 37 -3.45 -7.78 -5.27
CA GLU A 37 -2.36 -7.31 -6.14
C GLU A 37 -2.71 -7.40 -7.63
N GLU A 38 -3.36 -8.49 -8.07
CA GLU A 38 -3.80 -8.64 -9.45
C GLU A 38 -4.88 -7.61 -9.84
N GLU A 39 -5.95 -7.52 -9.05
CA GLU A 39 -7.05 -6.59 -9.28
C GLU A 39 -6.58 -5.13 -9.22
N PHE A 40 -5.70 -4.81 -8.28
CA PHE A 40 -5.14 -3.47 -8.14
C PHE A 40 -4.22 -3.12 -9.33
N ALA A 41 -3.41 -4.06 -9.81
CA ALA A 41 -2.60 -3.86 -11.01
C ALA A 41 -3.49 -3.57 -12.24
N GLN A 42 -4.58 -4.32 -12.40
CA GLN A 42 -5.56 -4.10 -13.47
C GLN A 42 -6.26 -2.75 -13.34
N TYR A 43 -6.70 -2.38 -12.12
CA TYR A 43 -7.37 -1.11 -11.85
C TYR A 43 -6.49 0.10 -12.19
N ILE A 44 -5.20 0.05 -11.86
CA ILE A 44 -4.24 1.12 -12.15
C ILE A 44 -3.75 1.09 -13.61
N GLY A 45 -3.84 -0.06 -14.29
CA GLY A 45 -3.32 -0.25 -15.65
C GLY A 45 -1.80 -0.50 -15.70
N THR A 46 -1.24 -1.11 -14.64
CA THR A 46 0.17 -1.52 -14.58
C THR A 46 0.29 -3.03 -14.77
N LYS A 47 1.50 -3.50 -15.14
CA LYS A 47 1.77 -4.93 -15.30
C LYS A 47 1.85 -5.68 -13.96
N TYR A 48 2.30 -5.00 -12.91
CA TYR A 48 2.52 -5.59 -11.58
C TYR A 48 2.13 -4.60 -10.48
N ALA A 49 1.61 -5.13 -9.38
CA ALA A 49 1.46 -4.43 -8.11
C ALA A 49 1.97 -5.33 -6.99
N VAL A 50 2.48 -4.73 -5.92
CA VAL A 50 2.98 -5.43 -4.73
C VAL A 50 2.44 -4.72 -3.49
N SER A 51 1.75 -5.47 -2.64
CA SER A 51 1.20 -5.00 -1.38
C SER A 51 2.29 -4.90 -0.32
N VAL A 52 2.20 -3.88 0.53
CA VAL A 52 3.15 -3.65 1.63
C VAL A 52 2.43 -3.13 2.87
N SER A 53 3.11 -3.14 4.01
CA SER A 53 2.53 -2.75 5.29
C SER A 53 2.17 -1.26 5.43
N SER A 54 2.76 -0.38 4.63
CA SER A 54 2.47 1.05 4.65
C SER A 54 3.00 1.76 3.40
N GLY A 55 2.51 2.98 3.14
CA GLY A 55 3.05 3.82 2.07
C GLY A 55 4.53 4.17 2.25
N ASN A 56 5.00 4.32 3.49
CA ASN A 56 6.43 4.54 3.75
C ASN A 56 7.27 3.32 3.37
N SER A 57 6.80 2.11 3.67
CA SER A 57 7.45 0.86 3.27
C SER A 57 7.54 0.75 1.74
N ALA A 58 6.47 1.14 1.02
CA ALA A 58 6.45 1.15 -0.45
C ALA A 58 7.56 2.05 -1.01
N LEU A 59 7.66 3.27 -0.48
CA LEU A 59 8.68 4.24 -0.90
C LEU A 59 10.08 3.73 -0.58
N GLN A 60 10.31 3.25 0.64
CA GLN A 60 11.62 2.76 1.06
C GLN A 60 12.10 1.60 0.17
N ILE A 61 11.24 0.60 -0.10
CA ILE A 61 11.59 -0.54 -0.95
C ILE A 61 11.82 -0.10 -2.40
N SER A 62 11.01 0.84 -2.90
CA SER A 62 11.19 1.39 -4.26
C SER A 62 12.55 2.09 -4.42
N LEU A 63 12.96 2.90 -3.44
CA LEU A 63 14.27 3.58 -3.45
C LEU A 63 15.42 2.59 -3.31
N MET A 64 15.28 1.56 -2.47
CA MET A 64 16.26 0.48 -2.34
C MET A 64 16.41 -0.30 -3.66
N ALA A 65 15.30 -0.59 -4.35
CA ALA A 65 15.30 -1.30 -5.63
C ALA A 65 15.97 -0.48 -6.75
N LEU A 66 15.91 0.85 -6.69
CA LEU A 66 16.64 1.75 -7.59
C LEU A 66 18.15 1.84 -7.29
N GLY A 67 18.64 1.18 -6.23
CA GLY A 67 20.06 1.18 -5.87
C GLY A 67 20.56 2.49 -5.27
N LEU A 68 19.65 3.34 -4.76
CA LEU A 68 20.03 4.58 -4.10
C LEU A 68 20.70 4.28 -2.77
N ASN A 69 21.99 4.63 -2.65
CA ASN A 69 22.76 4.52 -1.42
C ASN A 69 22.57 5.79 -0.55
N ARG A 70 22.99 5.71 0.72
CA ARG A 70 22.89 6.84 1.68
C ARG A 70 23.60 8.12 1.23
N ASP A 71 24.46 8.04 0.22
CA ASP A 71 25.19 9.16 -0.36
C ASP A 71 24.42 9.87 -1.49
N VAL A 72 23.25 9.35 -1.87
CA VAL A 72 22.31 10.08 -2.72
C VAL A 72 21.71 11.21 -1.91
N GLU A 73 22.07 12.44 -2.26
CA GLU A 73 21.45 13.65 -1.73
C GLU A 73 20.00 13.71 -2.22
N THR A 74 19.09 13.06 -1.48
CA THR A 74 17.66 13.19 -1.73
C THR A 74 17.27 14.61 -1.31
N SER A 75 17.20 15.54 -2.26
CA SER A 75 16.64 16.87 -2.01
C SER A 75 15.12 16.76 -1.81
N THR A 76 14.69 16.21 -0.68
CA THR A 76 13.29 16.25 -0.25
C THR A 76 13.03 17.61 0.39
N LYS A 77 12.76 18.62 -0.44
CA LYS A 77 12.25 19.91 0.04
C LYS A 77 10.78 20.06 -0.36
N GLY A 78 9.90 19.72 0.58
CA GLY A 78 8.50 20.16 0.59
C GLY A 78 7.49 19.25 -0.13
N PRO A 79 6.18 19.50 0.08
CA PRO A 79 5.12 18.68 -0.50
C PRO A 79 4.96 19.00 -1.99
N GLY A 80 5.23 18.00 -2.83
CA GLY A 80 5.05 18.03 -4.28
C GLY A 80 6.36 18.29 -5.04
N THR A 81 7.17 17.26 -5.32
CA THR A 81 8.22 17.36 -6.35
C THR A 81 8.51 15.99 -6.96
N ILE A 82 8.55 15.98 -8.30
CA ILE A 82 8.93 14.86 -9.18
C ILE A 82 10.45 14.72 -9.15
N ILE A 83 10.94 13.48 -8.97
CA ILE A 83 12.36 13.15 -9.07
C ILE A 83 12.74 13.28 -10.56
N THR A 84 13.67 14.18 -10.88
CA THR A 84 14.43 14.12 -12.15
C THR A 84 15.69 13.31 -11.92
#